data_AF-A0AAE3VBP4-F1
#
_entry.id   AF-A0AAE3VBP4-F1
#
_cell.length_a   1.000
_cell.length_b   1.000
_cell.length_c   1.000
_cell.angle_alpha   90.00
_cell.angle_beta   90.00
_cell.angle_gamma   90.00
#
_symmetry.space_group_name_H-M   'P 1'
#
loop_
_entity.id
_entity.type
_entity.pdbx_description
1 polymer ?
#
loop_
_entity_poly.entity_id
_entity_poly.type
_entity_poly.pdbx_seq_one_letter_code
_entity_poly.pdbx_strand_id
1 'polypeptide(L)'
;MKKSSQAGAAITPAASLRDTSHAGRGAHASADMATPDQAGKSAVCPAIVRDTGHPVSASPRKSTALPEEKSESQRQSHEFGPVYDKNSRILILGSFPSVKSREQAFYYGHPQNRFWKVLAALYRETPPQSMAEKREFALRHGIALWDVIESCEIRGSSDASIRNVVPVEIERITDFSPVEGIFVNGSTAKKYYDRYLKKRCGREAVLLPSTSPANAAWSLLKLTEVWGEKLLHRSSREGSTPEVS
;
A
#
# COMPACT_ATOMS: atom_id res chain seq x y z
N MET A 1 -7.05 -48.57 -11.90
CA MET A 1 -8.34 -48.28 -12.55
C MET A 1 -8.72 -46.82 -12.26
N LYS A 2 -8.97 -46.06 -13.33
CA LYS A 2 -9.60 -44.73 -13.46
C LYS A 2 -8.96 -43.50 -12.76
N LYS A 3 -8.42 -42.65 -13.64
CA LYS A 3 -8.03 -41.24 -13.50
C LYS A 3 -9.26 -40.32 -13.56
N SER A 4 -9.24 -39.20 -12.83
CA SER A 4 -9.91 -37.91 -13.11
C SER A 4 -9.18 -36.86 -12.27
N SER A 5 -8.31 -35.95 -12.74
CA SER A 5 -8.30 -35.01 -13.87
C SER A 5 -9.49 -34.03 -13.86
N GLN A 6 -9.27 -32.85 -13.28
CA GLN A 6 -9.91 -31.62 -13.73
C GLN A 6 -8.84 -30.56 -13.96
N ALA A 7 -8.90 -30.01 -15.17
CA ALA A 7 -7.94 -29.12 -15.80
C ALA A 7 -8.27 -27.66 -15.49
N GLY A 8 -7.22 -26.84 -15.51
CA GLY A 8 -7.31 -25.39 -15.42
C GLY A 8 -7.97 -24.77 -16.66
N ALA A 9 -8.68 -23.68 -16.43
CA ALA A 9 -9.12 -22.78 -17.48
C ALA A 9 -8.05 -21.70 -17.70
N ALA A 10 -7.25 -21.87 -18.74
CA ALA A 10 -6.45 -20.81 -19.34
C ALA A 10 -7.33 -20.06 -20.36
N ILE A 11 -7.38 -18.74 -20.27
CA ILE A 11 -8.09 -17.88 -21.23
C ILE A 11 -7.04 -17.32 -22.19
N THR A 12 -7.22 -17.61 -23.49
CA THR A 12 -6.41 -17.14 -24.63
C THR A 12 -6.91 -15.76 -25.08
N PRO A 13 -6.05 -14.83 -25.57
CA PRO A 13 -6.49 -13.55 -26.10
C PRO A 13 -6.83 -13.63 -27.59
N ALA A 14 -7.88 -12.90 -28.01
CA ALA A 14 -8.19 -12.64 -29.42
C ALA A 14 -7.52 -11.33 -29.86
N ALA A 15 -6.86 -11.37 -31.02
CA ALA A 15 -6.16 -10.26 -31.63
C ALA A 15 -6.97 -9.65 -32.80
N SER A 16 -6.77 -8.34 -32.97
CA SER A 16 -6.69 -7.57 -34.22
C SER A 16 -7.96 -7.27 -35.02
N LEU A 17 -8.23 -5.97 -35.20
CA LEU A 17 -8.50 -5.33 -36.50
C LEU A 17 -8.04 -3.85 -36.45
N ARG A 18 -7.19 -3.48 -37.42
CA ARG A 18 -6.87 -2.11 -37.87
C ARG A 18 -8.06 -1.61 -38.74
N ASP A 19 -8.23 -0.38 -39.24
CA ASP A 19 -7.41 0.82 -39.46
C ASP A 19 -8.38 1.94 -39.95
N THR A 20 -7.83 3.14 -40.23
CA THR A 20 -8.34 4.23 -41.11
C THR A 20 -9.00 5.48 -40.49
N SER A 21 -8.15 6.50 -40.31
CA SER A 21 -8.20 7.88 -40.88
C SER A 21 -9.53 8.66 -40.99
N HIS A 22 -9.53 9.92 -40.51
CA HIS A 22 -9.52 11.11 -41.37
C HIS A 22 -9.28 12.41 -40.58
N ALA A 23 -8.67 13.38 -41.26
CA ALA A 23 -8.25 14.69 -40.77
C ALA A 23 -9.41 15.71 -40.66
N GLY A 24 -9.22 16.75 -39.85
CA GLY A 24 -10.08 17.95 -39.82
C GLY A 24 -9.38 19.12 -39.14
N ARG A 25 -9.03 20.13 -39.93
CA ARG A 25 -8.33 21.37 -39.56
C ARG A 25 -9.25 22.40 -38.89
N GLY A 26 -8.64 23.26 -38.06
CA GLY A 26 -8.85 24.72 -38.06
C GLY A 26 -9.92 25.28 -37.12
N ALA A 27 -9.53 26.19 -36.21
CA ALA A 27 -9.73 27.63 -36.38
C ALA A 27 -9.44 28.40 -35.06
N HIS A 28 -8.82 29.56 -35.24
CA HIS A 28 -8.55 30.60 -34.25
C HIS A 28 -9.84 31.20 -33.65
N ALA A 29 -9.77 31.66 -32.40
CA ALA A 29 -10.38 32.93 -31.97
C ALA A 29 -9.69 33.43 -30.69
N SER A 30 -9.11 34.62 -30.79
CA SER A 30 -8.63 35.48 -29.69
C SER A 30 -9.72 36.48 -29.28
N ALA A 31 -9.43 37.24 -28.20
CA ALA A 31 -10.09 38.47 -27.72
C ALA A 31 -11.25 38.23 -26.72
N ASP A 32 -11.46 38.94 -25.59
CA ASP A 32 -11.01 40.23 -25.03
C ASP A 32 -11.20 40.19 -23.48
N MET A 33 -10.28 40.71 -22.65
CA MET A 33 -10.26 42.07 -22.07
C MET A 33 -11.56 42.55 -21.40
N ALA A 34 -11.62 42.50 -20.06
CA ALA A 34 -12.33 43.48 -19.23
C ALA A 34 -11.92 43.40 -17.74
N THR A 35 -11.26 44.46 -17.25
CA THR A 35 -11.26 44.99 -15.87
C THR A 35 -11.46 46.51 -16.02
N PRO A 36 -11.59 47.33 -14.96
CA PRO A 36 -11.98 47.11 -13.56
C PRO A 36 -13.11 48.08 -13.12
N ASP A 37 -13.60 47.96 -11.89
CA ASP A 37 -14.15 49.13 -11.19
C ASP A 37 -13.94 49.06 -9.66
N GLN A 38 -13.86 50.25 -9.08
CA GLN A 38 -13.15 50.68 -7.89
C GLN A 38 -14.11 51.10 -6.75
N ALA A 39 -13.49 51.25 -5.57
CA ALA A 39 -13.71 52.31 -4.58
C ALA A 39 -14.78 52.18 -3.47
N GLY A 40 -14.33 52.56 -2.26
CA GLY A 40 -15.18 52.98 -1.13
C GLY A 40 -14.54 52.74 0.25
N LYS A 41 -13.47 53.47 0.63
CA LYS A 41 -13.44 54.55 1.67
C LYS A 41 -13.74 54.06 3.11
N SER A 42 -12.75 54.02 4.01
CA SER A 42 -12.22 55.10 4.88
C SER A 42 -13.01 55.33 6.17
N ALA A 43 -12.36 55.13 7.33
CA ALA A 43 -12.43 56.04 8.50
C ALA A 43 -11.51 55.55 9.65
N VAL A 44 -10.97 56.52 10.37
CA VAL A 44 -9.93 56.46 11.41
C VAL A 44 -10.52 56.99 12.74
N CYS A 45 -10.20 56.31 13.87
CA CYS A 45 -10.05 56.72 15.30
C CYS A 45 -11.08 57.69 15.98
N PRO A 46 -11.22 57.78 17.34
CA PRO A 46 -10.21 57.57 18.41
C PRO A 46 -10.73 56.93 19.73
N ALA A 47 -9.97 57.15 20.82
CA ALA A 47 -9.85 56.35 22.05
C ALA A 47 -10.61 56.86 23.32
N ILE A 48 -10.44 56.07 24.41
CA ILE A 48 -10.52 56.39 25.87
C ILE A 48 -11.91 56.30 26.54
N VAL A 49 -12.10 55.38 27.52
CA VAL A 49 -12.37 55.66 28.96
C VAL A 49 -12.08 54.43 29.86
N ARG A 50 -11.71 54.70 31.12
CA ARG A 50 -11.44 53.78 32.25
C ARG A 50 -12.75 53.34 32.94
N ASP A 51 -12.76 52.18 33.61
CA ASP A 51 -12.84 52.06 35.08
C ASP A 51 -13.47 50.74 35.63
N THR A 52 -12.94 50.32 36.81
CA THR A 52 -13.49 49.51 37.93
C THR A 52 -14.16 48.11 37.77
N GLY A 53 -13.45 47.07 38.25
CA GLY A 53 -13.81 46.33 39.48
C GLY A 53 -14.82 45.15 39.51
N HIS A 54 -14.27 43.93 39.70
CA HIS A 54 -14.77 42.73 40.45
C HIS A 54 -15.96 41.88 39.90
N PRO A 55 -16.12 40.58 40.30
CA PRO A 55 -15.24 39.62 40.98
C PRO A 55 -15.08 38.25 40.25
N VAL A 56 -14.13 37.46 40.77
CA VAL A 56 -13.90 36.03 40.54
C VAL A 56 -15.16 35.15 40.69
N SER A 57 -15.40 34.26 39.73
CA SER A 57 -16.21 33.05 39.91
C SER A 57 -15.55 31.88 39.19
N ALA A 58 -15.02 30.95 39.98
CA ALA A 58 -14.44 29.70 39.53
C ALA A 58 -15.56 28.71 39.20
N SER A 59 -15.81 28.49 37.91
CA SER A 59 -16.62 27.36 37.46
C SER A 59 -15.83 26.05 37.57
N PRO A 60 -16.37 25.00 38.20
CA PRO A 60 -15.69 23.72 38.25
C PRO A 60 -15.71 23.08 36.86
N ARG A 61 -14.52 22.80 36.32
CA ARG A 61 -14.36 21.95 35.13
C ARG A 61 -14.90 20.57 35.48
N LYS A 62 -16.13 20.26 35.06
CA LYS A 62 -16.53 18.87 34.85
C LYS A 62 -15.78 18.36 33.61
N SER A 63 -14.55 17.90 33.86
CA SER A 63 -13.84 16.97 33.00
C SER A 63 -14.57 15.63 33.08
N THR A 64 -15.72 15.53 32.42
CA THR A 64 -16.27 14.23 32.06
C THR A 64 -15.45 13.74 30.87
N ALA A 65 -14.35 13.07 31.16
CA ALA A 65 -13.71 12.22 30.18
C ALA A 65 -14.78 11.25 29.66
N LEU A 66 -15.12 11.40 28.38
CA LEU A 66 -15.83 10.38 27.63
C LEU A 66 -15.04 9.07 27.81
N PRO A 67 -15.69 7.93 28.08
CA PRO A 67 -14.96 6.68 28.23
C PRO A 67 -14.22 6.43 26.91
N GLU A 68 -12.89 6.38 26.97
CA GLU A 68 -12.09 5.84 25.88
C GLU A 68 -12.57 4.41 25.67
N GLU A 69 -13.34 4.16 24.61
CA GLU A 69 -13.72 2.80 24.23
C GLU A 69 -12.44 2.01 23.99
N LYS A 70 -12.07 1.18 24.96
CA LYS A 70 -11.06 0.14 24.79
C LYS A 70 -11.64 -0.83 23.76
N SER A 71 -11.32 -0.61 22.49
CA SER A 71 -11.52 -1.60 21.43
C SER A 71 -11.01 -2.95 21.93
N GLU A 72 -11.93 -3.88 22.15
CA GLU A 72 -11.62 -5.23 22.58
C GLU A 72 -10.82 -5.96 21.50
N SER A 73 -9.93 -6.86 21.91
CA SER A 73 -9.19 -7.70 20.98
C SER A 73 -10.14 -8.72 20.37
N GLN A 74 -10.19 -8.75 19.04
CA GLN A 74 -11.05 -9.66 18.30
C GLN A 74 -10.19 -10.63 17.48
N ARG A 75 -10.65 -11.87 17.34
CA ARG A 75 -10.07 -12.81 16.41
C ARG A 75 -10.38 -12.35 14.98
N GLN A 76 -9.36 -12.27 14.15
CA GLN A 76 -9.44 -11.84 12.76
C GLN A 76 -8.68 -12.85 11.89
N SER A 77 -9.20 -13.12 10.71
CA SER A 77 -8.59 -13.99 9.71
C SER A 77 -8.35 -13.22 8.42
N HIS A 78 -7.46 -13.76 7.57
CA HIS A 78 -7.17 -13.22 6.26
C HIS A 78 -8.29 -13.63 5.29
N GLU A 79 -9.14 -12.68 4.90
CA GLU A 79 -10.40 -12.98 4.16
C GLU A 79 -10.22 -13.14 2.64
N PHE A 80 -9.01 -12.88 2.12
CA PHE A 80 -8.71 -12.97 0.69
C PHE A 80 -7.40 -13.71 0.42
N GLY A 81 -7.17 -14.19 -0.80
CA GLY A 81 -5.99 -14.98 -1.12
C GLY A 81 -4.74 -14.13 -1.45
N PRO A 82 -3.57 -14.80 -1.59
CA PRO A 82 -2.39 -14.17 -2.19
C PRO A 82 -2.62 -13.76 -3.66
N VAL A 83 -1.88 -12.74 -4.10
CA VAL A 83 -1.77 -12.37 -5.52
C VAL A 83 -0.43 -12.91 -6.01
N TYR A 84 -0.44 -13.84 -6.95
CA TYR A 84 0.77 -14.43 -7.54
C TYR A 84 0.42 -15.19 -8.82
N ASP A 85 1.42 -15.48 -9.63
CA ASP A 85 1.34 -16.34 -10.82
C ASP A 85 2.66 -17.10 -11.03
N LYS A 86 2.72 -17.95 -12.05
CA LYS A 86 3.92 -18.75 -12.37
C LYS A 86 5.16 -17.91 -12.71
N ASN A 87 5.00 -16.62 -12.98
CA ASN A 87 6.09 -15.72 -13.36
C ASN A 87 6.62 -14.92 -12.16
N SER A 88 5.96 -14.98 -11.02
CA SER A 88 6.31 -14.21 -9.83
C SER A 88 7.73 -14.54 -9.33
N ARG A 89 8.60 -13.52 -9.26
CA ARG A 89 10.00 -13.59 -8.82
C ARG A 89 10.23 -12.92 -7.46
N ILE A 90 9.44 -11.91 -7.16
CA ILE A 90 9.52 -11.12 -5.93
C ILE A 90 8.28 -11.41 -5.11
N LEU A 91 8.43 -11.85 -3.86
CA LEU A 91 7.33 -11.96 -2.89
C LEU A 91 7.44 -10.84 -1.86
N ILE A 92 6.42 -9.99 -1.78
CA ILE A 92 6.31 -8.95 -0.76
C ILE A 92 5.26 -9.33 0.26
N LEU A 93 5.67 -9.37 1.53
CA LEU A 93 4.85 -9.77 2.67
C LEU A 93 4.57 -8.57 3.58
N GLY A 94 3.30 -8.27 3.83
CA GLY A 94 2.89 -7.43 4.95
C GLY A 94 2.79 -8.24 6.26
N SER A 95 2.38 -7.58 7.36
CA SER A 95 2.16 -8.26 8.65
C SER A 95 0.80 -8.97 8.65
N PHE A 96 -0.27 -8.18 8.62
CA PHE A 96 -1.67 -8.59 8.57
C PHE A 96 -2.46 -7.46 7.88
N PRO A 97 -3.50 -7.76 7.10
CA PRO A 97 -4.25 -6.74 6.37
C PRO A 97 -4.87 -5.71 7.33
N SER A 98 -4.77 -4.42 6.99
CA SER A 98 -5.44 -3.34 7.71
C SER A 98 -6.97 -3.45 7.60
N VAL A 99 -7.73 -2.73 8.45
CA VAL A 99 -9.19 -2.66 8.34
C VAL A 99 -9.64 -2.31 6.92
N LYS A 100 -9.03 -1.28 6.31
CA LYS A 100 -9.33 -0.87 4.92
C LYS A 100 -8.95 -1.91 3.88
N SER A 101 -7.90 -2.69 4.12
CA SER A 101 -7.53 -3.79 3.21
C SER A 101 -8.55 -4.92 3.27
N ARG A 102 -9.07 -5.24 4.46
CA ARG A 102 -10.13 -6.25 4.65
C ARG A 102 -11.44 -5.80 4.01
N GLU A 103 -11.88 -4.56 4.27
CA GLU A 103 -13.07 -3.97 3.63
C GLU A 103 -13.03 -4.04 2.09
N GLN A 104 -11.85 -3.86 1.49
CA GLN A 104 -11.65 -3.89 0.03
C GLN A 104 -11.31 -5.28 -0.51
N ALA A 105 -11.13 -6.28 0.36
CA ALA A 105 -10.61 -7.61 0.03
C ALA A 105 -9.29 -7.57 -0.80
N PHE A 106 -8.41 -6.61 -0.50
CA PHE A 106 -7.16 -6.43 -1.26
C PHE A 106 -6.06 -5.71 -0.47
N TYR A 107 -4.81 -5.91 -0.90
CA TYR A 107 -3.62 -5.40 -0.22
C TYR A 107 -3.48 -3.88 -0.30
N TYR A 108 -3.03 -3.30 0.82
CA TYR A 108 -2.71 -1.88 0.97
C TYR A 108 -3.85 -0.92 0.56
N GLY A 109 -5.09 -1.24 0.96
CA GLY A 109 -6.30 -0.52 0.54
C GLY A 109 -6.49 0.89 1.11
N HIS A 110 -5.77 1.25 2.18
CA HIS A 110 -5.87 2.58 2.78
C HIS A 110 -5.33 3.66 1.83
N PRO A 111 -6.08 4.75 1.49
CA PRO A 111 -5.64 5.75 0.49
C PRO A 111 -4.32 6.46 0.82
N GLN A 112 -4.01 6.62 2.10
CA GLN A 112 -2.74 7.19 2.56
C GLN A 112 -1.59 6.18 2.61
N ASN A 113 -1.85 4.88 2.41
CA ASN A 113 -0.77 3.91 2.27
C ASN A 113 0.02 4.20 0.99
N ARG A 114 1.34 4.22 1.11
CA ARG A 114 2.23 4.66 0.04
C ARG A 114 2.72 3.51 -0.84
N PHE A 115 2.33 2.27 -0.56
CA PHE A 115 2.80 1.07 -1.26
C PHE A 115 2.70 1.18 -2.78
N TRP A 116 1.49 1.41 -3.29
CA TRP A 116 1.26 1.51 -4.74
C TRP A 116 1.95 2.72 -5.37
N LYS A 117 2.10 3.82 -4.62
CA LYS A 117 2.85 5.02 -5.07
C LYS A 117 4.34 4.75 -5.18
N VAL A 118 4.90 4.00 -4.23
CA VAL A 118 6.31 3.56 -4.23
C VAL A 118 6.56 2.66 -5.43
N LEU A 119 5.77 1.61 -5.62
CA LEU A 119 5.96 0.70 -6.74
C LEU A 119 5.80 1.42 -8.09
N ALA A 120 4.76 2.25 -8.25
CA ALA A 120 4.58 3.01 -9.48
C ALA A 120 5.76 3.94 -9.79
N ALA A 121 6.32 4.61 -8.76
CA ALA A 121 7.52 5.42 -8.93
C ALA A 121 8.76 4.60 -9.34
N LEU A 122 8.94 3.40 -8.77
CA LEU A 122 10.04 2.50 -9.12
C LEU A 122 9.99 2.04 -10.58
N TYR A 123 8.80 1.67 -11.05
CA TYR A 123 8.59 1.20 -12.41
C TYR A 123 8.29 2.33 -13.41
N ARG A 124 8.32 3.59 -12.97
CA ARG A 124 8.04 4.80 -13.78
C ARG A 124 6.66 4.76 -14.46
N GLU A 125 5.65 4.31 -13.72
CA GLU A 125 4.27 4.20 -14.15
C GLU A 125 3.34 5.06 -13.27
N THR A 126 2.10 5.26 -13.72
CA THR A 126 1.06 5.89 -12.91
C THR A 126 0.57 4.92 -11.82
N PRO A 127 0.33 5.37 -10.58
CA PRO A 127 -0.19 4.50 -9.53
C PRO A 127 -1.52 3.85 -9.93
N PRO A 128 -1.66 2.51 -9.83
CA PRO A 128 -2.91 1.83 -10.13
C PRO A 128 -4.00 2.22 -9.13
N GLN A 129 -5.21 2.45 -9.62
CA GLN A 129 -6.33 2.94 -8.82
C GLN A 129 -7.25 1.78 -8.42
N SER A 130 -7.69 0.99 -9.40
CA SER A 130 -8.62 -0.13 -9.19
C SER A 130 -7.91 -1.39 -8.68
N MET A 131 -8.67 -2.32 -8.09
CA MET A 131 -8.12 -3.61 -7.64
C MET A 131 -7.61 -4.46 -8.81
N ALA A 132 -8.31 -4.39 -9.95
CA ALA A 132 -7.90 -5.06 -11.17
C ALA A 132 -6.56 -4.51 -11.67
N GLU A 133 -6.41 -3.18 -11.75
CA GLU A 133 -5.15 -2.53 -12.13
C GLU A 133 -4.01 -2.88 -11.16
N LYS A 134 -4.28 -2.89 -9.85
CA LYS A 134 -3.27 -3.23 -8.83
C LYS A 134 -2.80 -4.67 -8.98
N ARG A 135 -3.72 -5.61 -9.24
CA ARG A 135 -3.40 -7.02 -9.48
C ARG A 135 -2.56 -7.17 -10.74
N GLU A 136 -3.01 -6.58 -11.85
CA GLU A 136 -2.30 -6.63 -13.13
C GLU A 136 -0.90 -6.01 -13.03
N PHE A 137 -0.80 -4.85 -12.38
CA PHE A 137 0.47 -4.18 -12.11
C PHE A 137 1.44 -5.12 -11.37
N ALA A 138 0.99 -5.75 -10.28
CA ALA A 138 1.83 -6.65 -9.50
C ALA A 138 2.31 -7.84 -10.34
N LEU A 139 1.40 -8.52 -11.04
CA LEU A 139 1.73 -9.71 -11.82
C LEU A 139 2.63 -9.41 -13.02
N ARG A 140 2.38 -8.33 -13.76
CA ARG A 140 3.21 -7.91 -14.91
C ARG A 140 4.64 -7.59 -14.52
N HIS A 141 4.86 -7.11 -13.30
CA HIS A 141 6.19 -6.84 -12.74
C HIS A 141 6.79 -8.02 -11.96
N GLY A 142 6.16 -9.20 -12.01
CA GLY A 142 6.64 -10.41 -11.34
C GLY A 142 6.57 -10.33 -9.81
N ILE A 143 5.66 -9.52 -9.28
CA ILE A 143 5.48 -9.29 -7.84
C ILE A 143 4.28 -10.12 -7.34
N ALA A 144 4.57 -11.04 -6.43
CA ALA A 144 3.61 -11.69 -5.57
C ALA A 144 3.37 -10.88 -4.28
N LEU A 145 2.12 -10.86 -3.81
CA LEU A 145 1.69 -10.18 -2.59
C LEU A 145 0.99 -11.15 -1.65
N TRP A 146 1.37 -11.10 -0.38
CA TRP A 146 0.64 -11.73 0.71
C TRP A 146 0.93 -11.01 2.04
N ASP A 147 0.49 -11.60 3.14
CA ASP A 147 0.79 -11.22 4.50
C ASP A 147 1.39 -12.42 5.23
N VAL A 148 2.11 -12.18 6.33
CA VAL A 148 2.72 -13.28 7.12
C VAL A 148 1.68 -14.04 7.95
N ILE A 149 0.63 -13.34 8.38
CA ILE A 149 -0.36 -13.84 9.33
C ILE A 149 -1.65 -14.24 8.60
N GLU A 150 -2.05 -15.50 8.77
CA GLU A 150 -3.34 -16.02 8.30
C GLU A 150 -4.46 -15.64 9.27
N SER A 151 -4.24 -15.78 10.58
CA SER A 151 -5.19 -15.30 11.59
C SER A 151 -4.49 -14.88 12.88
N CYS A 152 -5.09 -13.95 13.61
CA CYS A 152 -4.60 -13.49 14.91
C CYS A 152 -5.71 -12.86 15.74
N GLU A 153 -5.41 -12.59 17.01
CA GLU A 153 -6.19 -11.64 17.81
C GLU A 153 -5.56 -10.26 17.71
N ILE A 154 -6.36 -9.25 17.39
CA ILE A 154 -5.90 -7.87 17.18
C ILE A 154 -6.96 -6.86 17.66
N ARG A 155 -6.50 -5.71 18.15
CA ARG A 155 -7.34 -4.54 18.42
C ARG A 155 -7.27 -3.60 17.22
N GLY A 156 -8.35 -3.50 16.46
CA GLY A 156 -8.42 -2.73 15.21
C GLY A 156 -7.40 -3.21 14.17
N SER A 157 -6.38 -2.38 13.91
CA SER A 157 -5.22 -2.70 13.06
C SER A 157 -3.88 -2.41 13.73
N SER A 158 -3.86 -2.40 15.08
CA SER A 158 -2.64 -2.10 15.82
C SER A 158 -1.73 -3.33 15.90
N ASP A 159 -0.62 -3.30 15.16
CA ASP A 159 0.39 -4.36 15.17
C ASP A 159 0.90 -4.72 16.58
N ALA A 160 0.99 -3.74 17.48
CA ALA A 160 1.44 -3.93 18.85
C ALA A 160 0.49 -4.84 19.65
N SER A 161 -0.78 -4.90 19.27
CA SER A 161 -1.82 -5.70 19.92
C SER A 161 -1.93 -7.13 19.40
N ILE A 162 -1.22 -7.49 18.32
CA ILE A 162 -1.31 -8.82 17.69
C ILE A 162 -0.90 -9.93 18.67
N ARG A 163 -1.77 -10.91 18.90
CA ARG A 163 -1.54 -12.12 19.70
C ARG A 163 -2.11 -13.36 19.01
N ASN A 164 -1.79 -14.55 19.53
CA ASN A 164 -2.33 -15.84 19.06
C ASN A 164 -2.25 -16.02 17.53
N VAL A 165 -1.05 -15.76 16.99
CA VAL A 165 -0.79 -15.77 15.56
C VAL A 165 -0.78 -17.18 14.98
N VAL A 166 -1.54 -17.35 13.91
CA VAL A 166 -1.42 -18.47 12.96
C VAL A 166 -0.78 -17.92 11.68
N PRO A 167 0.39 -18.43 11.26
CA PRO A 167 1.07 -17.97 10.05
C PRO A 167 0.40 -18.55 8.79
N VAL A 168 0.62 -17.91 7.65
CA VAL A 168 0.23 -18.44 6.34
C VAL A 168 1.06 -19.67 5.93
N GLU A 169 0.60 -20.37 4.91
CA GLU A 169 1.36 -21.42 4.20
C GLU A 169 2.12 -20.81 3.01
N ILE A 170 3.29 -20.23 3.28
CA ILE A 170 4.10 -19.52 2.28
C ILE A 170 4.50 -20.41 1.08
N GLU A 171 4.58 -21.72 1.29
CA GLU A 171 4.88 -22.76 0.30
C GLU A 171 3.91 -22.73 -0.88
N ARG A 172 2.67 -22.30 -0.64
CA ARG A 172 1.67 -22.09 -1.70
C ARG A 172 2.19 -21.21 -2.84
N ILE A 173 3.01 -20.21 -2.52
CA ILE A 173 3.64 -19.34 -3.51
C ILE A 173 5.02 -19.86 -3.89
N THR A 174 5.87 -20.23 -2.92
CA THR A 174 7.27 -20.56 -3.21
C THR A 174 7.45 -21.87 -3.97
N ASP A 175 6.49 -22.79 -3.90
CA ASP A 175 6.54 -24.06 -4.63
C ASP A 175 5.89 -23.92 -6.02
N PHE A 176 5.01 -22.93 -6.21
CA PHE A 176 4.32 -22.68 -7.47
C PHE A 176 5.07 -21.71 -8.40
N SER A 177 5.75 -20.73 -7.81
CA SER A 177 6.43 -19.65 -8.53
C SER A 177 7.93 -19.69 -8.25
N PRO A 178 8.78 -19.36 -9.23
CA PRO A 178 10.22 -19.25 -9.04
C PRO A 178 10.57 -17.97 -8.28
N VAL A 179 10.06 -17.83 -7.05
CA VAL A 179 10.38 -16.70 -6.19
C VAL A 179 11.89 -16.72 -5.98
N GLU A 180 12.56 -15.63 -6.28
CA GLU A 180 13.97 -15.43 -6.04
C GLU A 180 14.15 -14.66 -4.74
N GLY A 181 13.26 -13.71 -4.44
CA GLY A 181 13.37 -12.79 -3.31
C GLY A 181 12.12 -12.66 -2.46
N ILE A 182 12.32 -12.66 -1.14
CA ILE A 182 11.28 -12.41 -0.15
C ILE A 182 11.59 -11.09 0.54
N PHE A 183 10.61 -10.21 0.56
CA PHE A 183 10.70 -8.88 1.15
C PHE A 183 9.56 -8.70 2.15
N VAL A 184 9.86 -8.13 3.30
CA VAL A 184 8.86 -7.88 4.36
C VAL A 184 8.68 -6.38 4.57
N ASN A 185 7.44 -5.91 4.50
CA ASN A 185 7.06 -4.51 4.62
C ASN A 185 6.83 -4.14 6.08
N GLY A 186 7.88 -3.68 6.76
CA GLY A 186 7.85 -3.27 8.16
C GLY A 186 8.36 -4.32 9.17
N SER A 187 8.72 -3.84 10.35
CA SER A 187 9.34 -4.66 11.41
C SER A 187 8.42 -5.73 11.97
N THR A 188 7.11 -5.49 12.05
CA THR A 188 6.11 -6.48 12.48
C THR A 188 6.11 -7.68 11.54
N ALA A 189 6.08 -7.44 10.22
CA ALA A 189 6.14 -8.50 9.21
C ALA A 189 7.44 -9.31 9.36
N LYS A 190 8.59 -8.64 9.50
CA LYS A 190 9.89 -9.29 9.71
C LYS A 190 9.92 -10.17 10.96
N LYS A 191 9.42 -9.67 12.09
CA LYS A 191 9.34 -10.40 13.36
C LYS A 191 8.60 -11.73 13.20
N TYR A 192 7.42 -11.69 12.58
CA TYR A 192 6.62 -12.90 12.42
C TYR A 192 7.13 -13.82 11.31
N TYR A 193 7.72 -13.26 10.25
CA TYR A 193 8.39 -14.04 9.22
C TYR A 193 9.54 -14.86 9.82
N ASP A 194 10.43 -14.22 10.58
CA ASP A 194 11.58 -14.88 11.19
C ASP A 194 11.16 -15.96 12.18
N ARG A 195 10.06 -15.72 12.90
CA ARG A 195 9.52 -16.66 13.87
C ARG A 195 8.88 -17.89 13.22
N TYR A 196 8.14 -17.71 12.12
CA TYR A 196 7.24 -18.75 11.62
C TYR A 196 7.55 -19.25 10.20
N LEU A 197 8.01 -18.39 9.31
CA LEU A 197 8.12 -18.69 7.87
C LEU A 197 9.55 -18.96 7.42
N LYS A 198 10.55 -18.29 8.02
CA LYS A 198 11.95 -18.40 7.63
C LYS A 198 12.47 -19.84 7.55
N LYS A 199 12.19 -20.66 8.57
CA LYS A 199 12.61 -22.07 8.60
C LYS A 199 11.89 -22.93 7.57
N ARG A 200 10.64 -22.59 7.25
CA ARG A 200 9.79 -23.34 6.31
C ARG A 200 10.25 -23.14 4.86
N CYS A 201 10.50 -21.90 4.47
CA CYS A 201 10.96 -21.56 3.12
C CYS A 201 12.50 -21.61 2.95
N GLY A 202 13.26 -21.79 4.04
CA GLY A 202 14.72 -21.85 4.02
C GLY A 202 15.42 -20.58 3.54
N ARG A 203 14.75 -19.42 3.58
CA ARG A 203 15.21 -18.17 2.97
C ARG A 203 15.14 -16.98 3.91
N GLU A 204 16.12 -16.09 3.83
CA GLU A 204 16.06 -14.80 4.52
C GLU A 204 15.10 -13.85 3.78
N ALA A 205 14.30 -13.12 4.56
CA ALA A 205 13.55 -11.98 4.04
C ALA A 205 14.31 -10.67 4.26
N VAL A 206 14.32 -9.84 3.23
CA VAL A 206 14.85 -8.47 3.27
C VAL A 206 13.83 -7.55 3.90
N LEU A 207 14.23 -6.82 4.95
CA LEU A 207 13.37 -5.82 5.58
C LEU A 207 13.28 -4.55 4.73
N LEU A 208 12.04 -4.13 4.47
CA LEU A 208 11.69 -2.86 3.85
C LEU A 208 11.06 -1.91 4.89
N PRO A 209 11.32 -0.59 4.79
CA PRO A 209 10.63 0.39 5.62
C PRO A 209 9.12 0.36 5.33
N SER A 210 8.32 0.49 6.40
CA SER A 210 6.86 0.36 6.27
C SER A 210 6.25 1.47 5.40
N THR A 211 5.36 1.09 4.49
CA THR A 211 4.61 2.04 3.64
C THR A 211 3.34 2.59 4.29
N SER A 212 2.96 2.06 5.46
CA SER A 212 1.80 2.49 6.26
C SER A 212 1.92 3.98 6.66
N PRO A 213 0.83 4.76 6.67
CA PRO A 213 0.87 6.17 7.11
C PRO A 213 1.42 6.36 8.53
N ALA A 214 1.33 5.34 9.40
CA ALA A 214 1.92 5.37 10.75
C ALA A 214 3.45 5.58 10.73
N ASN A 215 4.12 5.20 9.64
CA ASN A 215 5.54 5.46 9.44
C ASN A 215 5.76 6.88 8.87
N ALA A 216 5.45 7.90 9.65
CA ALA A 216 5.48 9.30 9.21
C ALA A 216 6.91 9.84 8.99
N ALA A 217 7.92 9.23 9.61
CA ALA A 217 9.33 9.62 9.47
C ALA A 217 9.91 9.36 8.06
N TRP A 218 9.20 8.62 7.21
CA TRP A 218 9.65 8.27 5.87
C TRP A 218 8.84 9.00 4.82
N SER A 219 9.49 9.85 4.00
CA SER A 219 8.87 10.47 2.84
C SER A 219 8.67 9.44 1.72
N LEU A 220 7.78 9.75 0.76
CA LEU A 220 7.59 8.89 -0.43
C LEU A 220 8.91 8.72 -1.18
N LEU A 221 9.68 9.80 -1.38
CA LEU A 221 10.97 9.76 -2.05
C LEU A 221 11.95 8.79 -1.38
N LYS A 222 12.12 8.92 -0.06
CA LYS A 222 13.03 8.05 0.72
C LYS A 222 12.58 6.59 0.72
N LEU A 223 11.27 6.34 0.73
CA LEU A 223 10.75 4.98 0.56
C LEU A 223 11.11 4.43 -0.82
N THR A 224 10.88 5.20 -1.89
CA THR A 224 11.19 4.81 -3.26
C THR A 224 12.69 4.51 -3.43
N GLU A 225 13.59 5.35 -2.91
CA GLU A 225 15.03 5.11 -2.97
C GLU A 225 15.41 3.77 -2.33
N VAL A 226 15.05 3.56 -1.06
CA VAL A 226 15.43 2.34 -0.32
C VAL A 226 14.76 1.08 -0.88
N TRP A 227 13.51 1.19 -1.35
CA TRP A 227 12.85 0.07 -2.01
C TRP A 227 13.52 -0.24 -3.36
N GLY A 228 13.89 0.76 -4.14
CA GLY A 228 14.55 0.57 -5.44
C GLY A 228 15.92 -0.09 -5.32
N GLU A 229 16.73 0.34 -4.35
CA GLU A 229 18.01 -0.30 -4.02
C GLU A 229 17.84 -1.80 -3.71
N LYS A 230 16.74 -2.20 -3.07
CA LYS A 230 16.52 -3.58 -2.62
C LYS A 230 15.83 -4.46 -3.67
N LEU A 231 14.85 -3.91 -4.38
CA LEU A 231 14.05 -4.66 -5.36
C LEU A 231 14.76 -4.76 -6.72
N LEU A 232 15.32 -3.66 -7.23
CA LEU A 232 15.83 -3.60 -8.61
C LEU A 232 17.26 -4.13 -8.75
N HIS A 233 18.13 -3.93 -7.74
CA HIS A 233 19.52 -4.41 -7.82
C HIS A 233 19.66 -5.94 -7.79
N ARG A 234 18.58 -6.66 -7.50
CA ARG A 234 18.58 -8.13 -7.51
C ARG A 234 18.27 -8.70 -8.90
N SER A 235 17.41 -8.02 -9.67
CA SER A 235 17.07 -8.41 -11.05
C SER A 235 18.26 -8.30 -12.03
N SER A 236 19.30 -7.53 -11.71
CA SER A 236 20.45 -7.30 -12.60
C SER A 236 21.63 -8.27 -12.41
N ARG A 237 21.60 -9.17 -11.41
CA ARG A 237 22.76 -10.04 -11.10
C ARG A 237 22.80 -11.37 -11.86
N GLU A 238 21.84 -11.64 -12.74
CA GLU A 238 21.71 -12.94 -13.44
C GLU A 238 21.98 -12.89 -14.95
N GLY A 239 22.66 -11.85 -15.44
CA GLY A 239 23.08 -11.73 -16.84
C GLY A 239 24.51 -12.20 -17.16
N SER A 240 25.27 -12.70 -16.18
CA SER A 240 26.66 -13.17 -16.38
C SER A 240 26.72 -14.69 -16.21
N THR A 241 26.41 -15.41 -17.29
CA THR A 241 26.91 -16.77 -17.45
C THR A 241 28.42 -16.70 -17.66
N PRO A 242 29.26 -17.37 -16.85
CA PRO A 242 30.64 -17.59 -17.24
C PRO A 242 30.62 -18.54 -18.43
N GLU A 243 31.09 -18.07 -19.60
CA GLU A 243 31.52 -18.95 -20.68
C GLU A 243 32.59 -19.88 -20.09
N VAL A 244 32.22 -21.15 -19.93
CA VAL A 244 33.17 -22.20 -19.62
C VAL A 244 33.89 -22.53 -20.93
N SER A 245 35.22 -22.44 -20.84
CA SER A 245 36.22 -22.58 -21.91
C SER A 245 36.16 -23.89 -22.67
#